data_AF-A0A949JYM4-F1
#
_entry.id   AF-A0A949JYM4-F1
#
_cell.length_a   1.000
_cell.length_b   1.000
_cell.length_c   1.000
_cell.angle_alpha   90.00
_cell.angle_beta   90.00
_cell.angle_gamma   90.00
#
_symmetry.space_group_name_H-M   'P 1'
#
loop_
_entity.id
_entity.type
_entity.pdbx_description
1 polymer ?
#
loop_
_entity_poly.entity_id
_entity_poly.type
_entity_poly.pdbx_seq_one_letter_code
_entity_poly.pdbx_strand_id
1 'polypeptide(L)'
;MTNLRQEDLMLEIPRGTFPGVTSVNKFGANADIGSGTTEDVWDGGGTYSFPSTADITHLSQAVNQTAMRGETIEVQGLNASWELTVQTKALDASDSTTAVELDTPLIRIFRMKVLADVVTDQDISAKNVGAGTTYATIGAGNNQTLMALYTVPSGKTAYMTSYFYDGVEATGKEPKSTEFKLWVADRDNGYEFQLKHEKGVSKGDSGGQHLFFPYMKINAKNDIKLTASPNSEDASVHGGFDLILVDD
;
A
#
# COMPACT_ATOMS: atom_id res chain seq x y z
N MET A 1 8.32 9.68 -45.27
CA MET A 1 7.79 10.32 -44.05
C MET A 1 7.91 9.31 -42.94
N THR A 2 8.93 9.44 -42.10
CA THR A 2 9.09 8.59 -40.92
C THR A 2 8.01 9.02 -39.94
N ASN A 3 6.98 8.20 -39.76
CA ASN A 3 6.00 8.40 -38.70
C ASN A 3 6.77 8.34 -37.38
N LEU A 4 7.10 9.51 -36.83
CA LEU A 4 7.41 9.66 -35.41
C LEU A 4 6.18 9.12 -34.69
N ARG A 5 6.26 7.89 -34.17
CA ARG A 5 5.26 7.40 -33.23
C ARG A 5 5.24 8.43 -32.11
N GLN A 6 4.09 9.07 -31.90
CA GLN A 6 3.88 9.84 -30.69
C GLN A 6 4.16 8.89 -29.52
N GLU A 7 5.23 9.16 -28.77
CA GLU A 7 5.64 8.31 -27.67
C GLU A 7 4.54 8.34 -26.61
N ASP A 8 3.90 7.19 -26.39
CA ASP A 8 2.93 7.05 -25.31
C ASP A 8 3.69 6.97 -23.99
N LEU A 9 3.89 8.12 -23.36
CA LEU A 9 4.62 8.23 -22.09
C LEU A 9 4.09 7.27 -21.02
N MET A 10 2.79 6.93 -21.05
CA MET A 10 2.16 6.00 -20.10
C MET A 10 2.62 4.56 -20.29
N LEU A 11 3.10 4.20 -21.49
CA LEU A 11 3.72 2.91 -21.79
C LEU A 11 5.25 2.96 -21.66
N GLU A 12 5.85 4.07 -22.09
CA GLU A 12 7.31 4.22 -22.21
C GLU A 12 8.00 4.33 -20.85
N ILE A 13 7.37 4.96 -19.86
CA ILE A 13 7.86 5.02 -18.47
C ILE A 13 7.93 3.62 -17.85
N PRO A 14 6.83 2.82 -17.76
CA PRO A 14 6.92 1.48 -17.19
C PRO A 14 7.79 0.52 -18.03
N ARG A 15 8.00 0.80 -19.32
CA ARG A 15 8.95 0.05 -20.16
C ARG A 15 10.42 0.33 -19.80
N GLY A 16 10.71 1.41 -19.09
CA GLY A 16 12.07 1.81 -18.71
C GLY A 16 12.83 2.52 -19.83
N THR A 17 12.13 3.15 -20.79
CA THR A 17 12.78 3.93 -21.85
C THR A 17 13.42 5.22 -21.33
N PHE A 18 12.92 5.76 -20.21
CA PHE A 18 13.42 6.98 -19.58
C PHE A 18 14.30 6.64 -18.37
N PRO A 19 15.63 6.85 -18.45
CA PRO A 19 16.52 6.64 -17.31
C PRO A 19 16.12 7.53 -16.12
N GLY A 20 16.14 6.96 -14.92
CA GLY A 20 15.78 7.67 -13.69
C GLY A 20 14.29 7.98 -13.54
N VAL A 21 13.43 7.44 -14.40
CA VAL A 21 11.97 7.59 -14.29
C VAL A 21 11.33 6.21 -14.18
N THR A 22 10.51 6.00 -13.16
CA THR A 22 9.75 4.76 -12.96
C THR A 22 8.30 5.06 -12.62
N SER A 23 7.45 4.04 -12.62
CA SER A 23 6.04 4.17 -12.23
C SER A 23 5.70 3.25 -11.06
N VAL A 24 4.75 3.69 -10.24
CA VAL A 24 4.15 2.90 -9.16
C VAL A 24 2.64 2.97 -9.32
N ASN A 25 2.01 1.80 -9.48
CA ASN A 25 0.56 1.66 -9.41
C ASN A 25 0.21 1.01 -8.06
N LYS A 26 -0.35 1.80 -7.16
CA LYS A 26 -0.72 1.37 -5.81
C LYS A 26 -2.21 1.16 -5.72
N PHE A 27 -2.61 0.09 -5.02
CA PHE A 27 -3.99 -0.17 -4.65
C PHE A 27 -4.04 -0.84 -3.27
N GLY A 28 -5.20 -0.76 -2.65
CA GLY A 28 -5.52 -1.41 -1.40
C GLY A 28 -7.01 -1.55 -1.18
N ALA A 29 -7.34 -2.22 -0.08
CA ALA A 29 -8.71 -2.52 0.33
C ALA A 29 -8.82 -2.41 1.84
N ASN A 30 -9.99 -2.01 2.33
CA ASN A 30 -10.39 -2.27 3.71
C ASN A 30 -11.84 -2.74 3.67
N ALA A 31 -12.05 -4.00 4.03
CA ALA A 31 -13.34 -4.66 3.86
C ALA A 31 -14.33 -4.35 5.01
N ASP A 32 -13.88 -3.70 6.08
CA ASP A 32 -14.64 -3.58 7.33
C ASP A 32 -14.38 -2.26 8.06
N ILE A 33 -14.69 -1.15 7.40
CA ILE A 33 -14.61 0.17 8.02
C ILE A 33 -15.88 0.43 8.83
N GLY A 34 -15.71 0.73 10.12
CA GLY A 34 -16.83 1.02 11.02
C GLY A 34 -17.60 2.30 10.64
N SER A 35 -18.92 2.26 10.78
CA SER A 35 -19.78 3.44 10.62
C SER A 35 -19.33 4.60 11.53
N GLY A 36 -19.08 5.77 10.95
CA GLY A 36 -18.66 6.97 11.68
C GLY A 36 -17.20 6.98 12.12
N THR A 37 -16.38 5.98 11.75
CA THR A 37 -14.93 6.00 11.94
C THR A 37 -14.22 6.49 10.67
N THR A 38 -12.92 6.76 10.79
CA THR A 38 -12.05 7.00 9.64
C THR A 38 -10.91 6.02 9.72
N GLU A 39 -10.76 5.21 8.69
CA GLU A 39 -9.75 4.16 8.63
C GLU A 39 -8.94 4.28 7.34
N ASP A 40 -7.74 3.72 7.37
CA ASP A 40 -6.88 3.67 6.21
C ASP A 40 -7.35 2.55 5.28
N VAL A 41 -7.14 2.71 3.96
CA VAL A 41 -7.48 1.71 2.96
C VAL A 41 -6.33 0.70 2.84
N TRP A 42 -6.30 -0.26 3.77
CA TRP A 42 -5.27 -1.30 3.85
C TRP A 42 -5.77 -2.59 4.54
N ASP A 43 -5.09 -3.72 4.30
CA ASP A 43 -5.51 -5.06 4.79
C ASP A 43 -5.70 -5.15 6.30
N GLY A 44 -4.96 -4.37 7.09
CA GLY A 44 -4.95 -4.48 8.55
C GLY A 44 -6.15 -3.83 9.24
N GLY A 45 -6.98 -3.07 8.52
CA GLY A 45 -8.08 -2.30 9.11
C GLY A 45 -7.62 -1.16 10.00
N GLY A 46 -8.55 -0.32 10.48
CA GLY A 46 -8.23 0.77 11.38
C GLY A 46 -7.29 1.84 10.79
N THR A 47 -6.68 2.64 11.66
CA THR A 47 -5.65 3.60 11.26
C THR A 47 -4.27 2.95 11.27
N TYR A 48 -3.55 3.05 10.15
CA TYR A 48 -2.19 2.57 10.00
C TYR A 48 -1.22 3.40 10.85
N SER A 49 -0.44 2.72 11.67
CA SER A 49 0.61 3.34 12.49
C SER A 49 1.95 3.28 11.78
N PHE A 50 2.38 4.42 11.23
CA PHE A 50 3.70 4.56 10.62
C PHE A 50 4.79 4.51 11.71
N PRO A 51 5.72 3.53 11.69
CA PRO A 51 6.74 3.46 12.74
C PRO A 51 7.75 4.60 12.59
N SER A 52 8.28 5.09 13.70
CA SER A 52 9.28 6.17 13.72
C SER A 52 10.71 5.68 13.52
N THR A 53 10.95 4.39 13.76
CA THR A 53 12.23 3.69 13.59
C THR A 53 12.05 2.43 12.74
N ALA A 54 13.16 1.79 12.36
CA ALA A 54 13.14 0.56 11.58
C ALA A 54 12.72 -0.65 12.46
N ASP A 55 11.46 -0.66 12.88
CA ASP A 55 10.91 -1.64 13.81
C ASP A 55 10.34 -2.87 13.11
N ILE A 56 10.11 -2.78 11.79
CA ILE A 56 9.57 -3.89 11.01
C ILE A 56 10.70 -4.87 10.73
N THR A 57 10.67 -5.99 11.43
CA THR A 57 11.83 -6.88 11.57
C THR A 57 11.50 -8.34 11.34
N HIS A 58 10.24 -8.74 11.44
CA HIS A 58 9.86 -10.15 11.38
C HIS A 58 8.71 -10.41 10.42
N LEU A 59 8.68 -11.62 9.89
CA LEU A 59 7.64 -12.16 9.03
C LEU A 59 7.15 -13.49 9.59
N SER A 60 5.84 -13.72 9.61
CA SER A 60 5.27 -15.04 9.87
C SER A 60 3.85 -15.18 9.31
N GLN A 61 3.40 -16.41 9.19
CA GLN A 61 1.99 -16.73 8.91
C GLN A 61 1.18 -16.79 10.21
N ALA A 62 -0.11 -16.46 10.13
CA ALA A 62 -1.02 -16.48 11.28
C ALA A 62 -1.32 -17.90 11.77
N VAL A 63 -1.45 -18.84 10.83
CA VAL A 63 -1.71 -20.26 11.09
C VAL A 63 -0.79 -21.07 10.18
N ASN A 64 -0.32 -22.21 10.68
CA ASN A 64 0.65 -23.04 9.97
C ASN A 64 0.01 -23.67 8.73
N GLN A 65 0.48 -23.29 7.55
CA GLN A 65 0.10 -23.87 6.27
C GLN A 65 1.28 -24.68 5.74
N THR A 66 1.12 -26.01 5.65
CA THR A 66 2.23 -26.90 5.25
C THR A 66 2.82 -26.54 3.88
N ALA A 67 1.98 -26.09 2.94
CA ALA A 67 2.39 -25.71 1.59
C ALA A 67 3.15 -24.36 1.52
N MET A 68 3.17 -23.57 2.60
CA MET A 68 3.90 -22.30 2.67
C MET A 68 5.21 -22.40 3.47
N ARG A 69 5.50 -23.55 4.08
CA ARG A 69 6.73 -23.73 4.87
C ARG A 69 7.95 -23.64 3.96
N GLY A 70 8.89 -22.76 4.29
CA GLY A 70 10.08 -22.53 3.46
C GLY A 70 9.83 -21.69 2.20
N GLU A 71 8.57 -21.30 1.92
CA GLU A 71 8.26 -20.52 0.73
C GLU A 71 8.68 -19.06 0.87
N THR A 72 9.06 -18.46 -0.26
CA THR A 72 9.68 -17.14 -0.30
C THR A 72 8.65 -16.02 -0.42
N ILE A 73 8.80 -15.00 0.41
CA ILE A 73 8.01 -13.77 0.37
C ILE A 73 8.94 -12.62 -0.03
N GLU A 74 8.56 -11.86 -1.05
CA GLU A 74 9.21 -10.58 -1.37
C GLU A 74 8.61 -9.49 -0.50
N VAL A 75 9.46 -8.65 0.09
CA VAL A 75 9.10 -7.50 0.90
C VAL A 75 9.73 -6.24 0.30
N GLN A 76 8.89 -5.26 -0.03
CA GLN A 76 9.31 -3.96 -0.55
C GLN A 76 8.95 -2.86 0.44
N GLY A 77 9.94 -2.05 0.78
CA GLY A 77 9.82 -1.03 1.80
C GLY A 77 10.99 -0.06 1.82
N LEU A 78 11.13 0.66 2.92
CA LEU A 78 12.25 1.57 3.16
C LEU A 78 13.05 1.14 4.39
N ASN A 79 14.37 1.22 4.33
CA ASN A 79 15.25 1.02 5.48
C ASN A 79 15.29 2.27 6.39
N ALA A 80 16.08 2.24 7.47
CA ALA A 80 16.24 3.39 8.38
C ALA A 80 16.73 4.69 7.71
N SER A 81 17.41 4.58 6.56
CA SER A 81 17.89 5.72 5.75
C SER A 81 16.86 6.19 4.71
N TRP A 82 15.63 5.65 4.74
CA TRP A 82 14.57 5.91 3.75
C TRP A 82 14.89 5.43 2.34
N GLU A 83 15.87 4.55 2.17
CA GLU A 83 16.25 4.00 0.88
C GLU A 83 15.36 2.82 0.53
N LEU A 84 14.99 2.73 -0.75
CA LEU A 84 14.22 1.59 -1.27
C LEU A 84 14.95 0.29 -1.00
N THR A 85 14.31 -0.61 -0.27
CA THR A 85 14.81 -1.95 0.01
C THR A 85 13.81 -2.97 -0.51
N VAL A 86 14.25 -3.81 -1.44
CA VAL A 86 13.51 -4.99 -1.91
C VAL A 86 14.31 -6.21 -1.48
N GLN A 87 13.72 -7.03 -0.63
CA GLN A 87 14.35 -8.23 -0.07
C GLN A 87 13.41 -9.42 -0.14
N THR A 88 13.94 -10.62 -0.04
CA THR A 88 13.18 -11.86 -0.04
C THR A 88 13.45 -12.63 1.23
N LYS A 89 12.41 -13.10 1.92
CA LYS A 89 12.55 -13.95 3.09
C LYS A 89 11.70 -15.21 2.96
N ALA A 90 12.31 -16.36 3.20
CA ALA A 90 11.59 -17.61 3.32
C ALA A 90 10.89 -17.67 4.67
N LEU A 91 9.63 -18.11 4.70
CA LEU A 91 8.97 -18.54 5.94
C LEU A 91 9.73 -19.73 6.54
N ASP A 92 9.55 -19.99 7.82
CA ASP A 92 10.22 -21.13 8.45
C ASP A 92 9.82 -22.46 7.78
N ALA A 93 10.80 -23.33 7.61
CA ALA A 93 10.67 -24.57 6.83
C ALA A 93 9.93 -25.70 7.58
N SER A 94 9.79 -25.59 8.90
CA SER A 94 9.10 -26.59 9.73
C SER A 94 7.72 -26.13 10.18
N ASP A 95 7.57 -24.84 10.46
CA ASP A 95 6.33 -24.23 10.92
C ASP A 95 6.24 -22.77 10.46
N SER A 96 5.38 -22.47 9.48
CA SER A 96 5.25 -21.12 8.91
C SER A 96 4.76 -20.05 9.90
N THR A 97 4.31 -20.43 11.10
CA THR A 97 3.99 -19.49 12.19
C THR A 97 5.21 -19.00 12.95
N THR A 98 6.35 -19.70 12.83
CA THR A 98 7.62 -19.28 13.43
C THR A 98 8.09 -17.99 12.75
N ALA A 99 8.28 -16.95 13.57
CA ALA A 99 8.76 -15.66 13.09
C ALA A 99 10.19 -15.77 12.56
N VAL A 100 10.38 -15.34 11.32
CA VAL A 100 11.70 -15.22 10.69
C VAL A 100 12.10 -13.75 10.62
N GLU A 101 13.36 -13.46 10.93
CA GLU A 101 13.90 -12.09 10.90
C GLU A 101 14.19 -11.66 9.46
N LEU A 102 13.79 -10.45 9.08
CA LEU A 102 14.13 -9.83 7.80
C LEU A 102 15.64 -9.51 7.74
N ASP A 103 16.22 -9.55 6.54
CA ASP A 103 17.66 -9.31 6.37
C ASP A 103 18.02 -7.83 6.60
N THR A 104 17.07 -6.93 6.34
CA THR A 104 17.18 -5.50 6.64
C THR A 104 15.92 -5.03 7.37
N PRO A 105 16.04 -4.50 8.61
CA PRO A 105 14.92 -3.84 9.29
C PRO A 105 14.36 -2.67 8.49
N LEU A 106 13.04 -2.56 8.44
CA LEU A 106 12.35 -1.56 7.63
C LEU A 106 11.59 -0.56 8.50
N ILE A 107 11.57 0.71 8.06
CA ILE A 107 10.74 1.79 8.64
C ILE A 107 9.41 1.94 7.87
N ARG A 108 9.29 1.39 6.67
CA ARG A 108 8.05 1.35 5.89
C ARG A 108 7.97 0.01 5.16
N ILE A 109 6.77 -0.53 5.02
CA ILE A 109 6.45 -1.55 4.01
C ILE A 109 5.28 -1.00 3.20
N PHE A 110 5.36 -1.16 1.89
CA PHE A 110 4.26 -0.84 0.99
C PHE A 110 3.92 -1.99 0.03
N ARG A 111 4.69 -3.08 -0.01
CA ARG A 111 4.29 -4.30 -0.72
C ARG A 111 4.90 -5.52 -0.05
N MET A 112 4.09 -6.57 0.10
CA MET A 112 4.59 -7.94 0.19
C MET A 112 3.89 -8.78 -0.87
N LYS A 113 4.57 -9.82 -1.37
CA LYS A 113 3.97 -10.83 -2.26
C LYS A 113 4.63 -12.19 -2.11
N VAL A 114 3.85 -13.24 -2.32
CA VAL A 114 4.33 -14.63 -2.35
C VAL A 114 5.08 -14.88 -3.66
N LEU A 115 6.29 -15.43 -3.59
CA LEU A 115 7.12 -15.84 -4.72
C LEU A 115 7.17 -17.36 -4.84
N ALA A 116 6.01 -17.99 -4.91
CA ALA A 116 5.87 -19.44 -4.97
C ALA A 116 4.61 -19.84 -5.77
N ASP A 117 4.60 -21.06 -6.30
CA ASP A 117 3.44 -21.64 -7.01
C ASP A 117 2.43 -22.25 -6.02
N VAL A 118 2.00 -21.41 -5.07
CA VAL A 118 1.04 -21.75 -4.03
C VAL A 118 0.26 -20.49 -3.63
N VAL A 119 -1.00 -20.67 -3.29
CA VAL A 119 -1.83 -19.59 -2.72
C VAL A 119 -1.84 -19.73 -1.21
N THR A 120 -1.51 -18.65 -0.51
CA THR A 120 -1.64 -18.60 0.94
C THR A 120 -3.12 -18.66 1.33
N ASP A 121 -3.51 -19.60 2.19
CA ASP A 121 -4.89 -19.70 2.70
C ASP A 121 -5.04 -19.08 4.09
N GLN A 122 -3.93 -18.56 4.65
CA GLN A 122 -3.86 -17.83 5.91
C GLN A 122 -3.11 -16.52 5.71
N ASP A 123 -3.31 -15.58 6.62
CA ASP A 123 -2.63 -14.30 6.59
C ASP A 123 -1.13 -14.44 6.82
N ILE A 124 -0.32 -13.70 6.06
CA ILE A 124 1.12 -13.56 6.28
C ILE A 124 1.40 -12.11 6.65
N SER A 125 2.01 -11.86 7.79
CA SER A 125 2.18 -10.51 8.32
C SER A 125 3.64 -10.16 8.58
N ALA A 126 4.00 -8.92 8.25
CA ALA A 126 5.24 -8.30 8.70
C ALA A 126 4.99 -7.52 10.00
N LYS A 127 5.83 -7.75 11.01
CA LYS A 127 5.63 -7.29 12.39
C LYS A 127 6.92 -6.75 13.02
N ASN A 128 6.78 -6.09 14.17
CA ASN A 128 7.91 -5.83 15.05
C ASN A 128 8.33 -7.08 15.84
N VAL A 129 9.51 -6.99 16.47
CA VAL A 129 9.98 -8.00 17.43
C VAL A 129 8.93 -8.21 18.52
N GLY A 130 8.64 -9.46 18.85
CA GLY A 130 7.59 -9.82 19.80
C GLY A 130 6.15 -9.73 19.25
N ALA A 131 5.97 -9.35 17.99
CA ALA A 131 4.69 -9.38 17.27
C ALA A 131 3.55 -8.52 17.87
N GLY A 132 3.88 -7.40 18.51
CA GLY A 132 2.90 -6.48 19.11
C GLY A 132 2.20 -5.55 18.12
N THR A 133 2.73 -5.38 16.92
CA THR A 133 2.19 -4.51 15.87
C THR A 133 2.43 -5.13 14.49
N THR A 134 1.39 -5.12 13.66
CA THR A 134 1.44 -5.55 12.27
C THR A 134 1.52 -4.34 11.35
N TYR A 135 2.47 -4.36 10.41
CA TYR A 135 2.75 -3.26 9.48
C TYR A 135 2.43 -3.60 8.02
N ALA A 136 2.16 -4.86 7.72
CA ALA A 136 1.64 -5.29 6.43
C ALA A 136 1.09 -6.70 6.58
N THR A 137 0.05 -7.02 5.83
CA THR A 137 -0.55 -8.36 5.79
C THR A 137 -0.83 -8.73 4.34
N ILE A 138 -0.38 -9.90 3.91
CA ILE A 138 -0.95 -10.58 2.76
C ILE A 138 -2.17 -11.32 3.29
N GLY A 139 -3.36 -10.86 2.91
CA GLY A 139 -4.60 -11.56 3.24
C GLY A 139 -4.68 -12.92 2.56
N ALA A 140 -5.33 -13.88 3.22
CA ALA A 140 -5.64 -15.19 2.64
C ALA A 140 -6.24 -15.07 1.22
N GLY A 141 -5.71 -15.84 0.28
CA GLY A 141 -6.15 -15.86 -1.12
C GLY A 141 -5.52 -14.79 -2.02
N ASN A 142 -4.93 -13.73 -1.46
CA ASN A 142 -4.49 -12.58 -2.26
C ASN A 142 -3.08 -12.71 -2.82
N ASN A 143 -2.19 -13.46 -2.15
CA ASN A 143 -0.76 -13.58 -2.46
C ASN A 143 0.01 -12.24 -2.59
N GLN A 144 -0.62 -11.13 -2.23
CA GLN A 144 -0.01 -9.82 -2.08
C GLN A 144 -0.82 -8.97 -1.09
N THR A 145 -0.16 -7.96 -0.53
CA THR A 145 -0.80 -6.92 0.28
C THR A 145 -1.71 -6.02 -0.57
N LEU A 146 -2.86 -5.65 -0.03
CA LEU A 146 -3.77 -4.61 -0.49
C LEU A 146 -3.61 -3.36 0.41
N MET A 147 -2.69 -2.46 0.06
CA MET A 147 -2.42 -1.25 0.87
C MET A 147 -2.36 0.00 0.00
N ALA A 148 -3.28 0.94 0.14
CA ALA A 148 -3.22 2.25 -0.52
C ALA A 148 -2.31 3.22 0.28
N LEU A 149 -1.12 2.75 0.59
CA LEU A 149 -0.10 3.41 1.41
C LEU A 149 1.22 3.40 0.66
N TYR A 150 1.93 4.54 0.61
CA TYR A 150 3.25 4.61 -0.01
C TYR A 150 4.08 5.72 0.63
N THR A 151 5.38 5.54 0.65
CA THR A 151 6.32 6.58 1.09
C THR A 151 7.33 6.79 -0.01
N VAL A 152 7.53 8.03 -0.42
CA VAL A 152 8.50 8.34 -1.47
C VAL A 152 9.91 8.03 -0.95
N PRO A 153 10.71 7.16 -1.61
CA PRO A 153 12.06 6.86 -1.17
C PRO A 153 12.97 8.09 -1.17
N SER A 154 14.05 8.05 -0.38
CA SER A 154 15.13 9.04 -0.45
C SER A 154 15.74 9.08 -1.86
N GLY A 155 16.11 10.28 -2.33
CA GLY A 155 16.65 10.50 -3.67
C GLY A 155 15.63 10.39 -4.81
N LYS A 156 14.33 10.47 -4.49
CA LYS A 156 13.26 10.45 -5.48
C LYS A 156 12.21 11.52 -5.19
N THR A 157 11.64 12.07 -6.25
CA THR A 157 10.42 12.87 -6.22
C THR A 157 9.28 12.08 -6.88
N ALA A 158 8.12 12.01 -6.22
CA ALA A 158 6.91 11.42 -6.80
C ALA A 158 6.00 12.48 -7.42
N TYR A 159 5.37 12.13 -8.54
CA TYR A 159 4.34 12.90 -9.21
C TYR A 159 3.09 12.03 -9.29
N MET A 160 2.09 12.34 -8.47
CA MET A 160 0.81 11.64 -8.51
C MET A 160 0.01 12.10 -9.73
N THR A 161 -0.32 11.14 -10.57
CA THR A 161 -1.06 11.35 -11.82
C THR A 161 -2.56 11.17 -11.60
N SER A 162 -2.92 10.20 -10.76
CA SER A 162 -4.31 9.93 -10.37
C SER A 162 -4.43 9.22 -9.05
N TYR A 163 -5.63 9.26 -8.49
CA TYR A 163 -6.07 8.32 -7.47
C TYR A 163 -7.50 7.88 -7.75
N PHE A 164 -7.86 6.67 -7.33
CA PHE A 164 -9.19 6.12 -7.46
C PHE A 164 -9.72 5.67 -6.10
N TYR A 165 -11.04 5.57 -6.02
CA TYR A 165 -11.78 5.16 -4.83
C TYR A 165 -13.05 4.45 -5.26
N ASP A 166 -13.45 3.42 -4.52
CA ASP A 166 -14.63 2.63 -4.81
C ASP A 166 -15.22 2.00 -3.54
N GLY A 167 -16.54 1.88 -3.50
CA GLY A 167 -17.27 1.18 -2.45
C GLY A 167 -17.81 -0.14 -2.97
N VAL A 168 -17.69 -1.20 -2.17
CA VAL A 168 -18.21 -2.52 -2.51
C VAL A 168 -19.53 -2.74 -1.78
N GLU A 169 -20.59 -3.00 -2.54
CA GLU A 169 -21.86 -3.44 -1.96
C GLU A 169 -21.68 -4.81 -1.31
N ALA A 170 -21.91 -4.88 -0.01
CA ALA A 170 -21.92 -6.12 0.75
C ALA A 170 -23.03 -6.06 1.81
N THR A 171 -23.56 -7.22 2.18
CA THR A 171 -24.63 -7.34 3.18
C THR A 171 -24.23 -6.64 4.48
N GLY A 172 -25.02 -5.66 4.91
CA GLY A 172 -24.75 -4.87 6.11
C GLY A 172 -23.65 -3.81 5.95
N LYS A 173 -23.18 -3.57 4.72
CA LYS A 173 -22.09 -2.63 4.40
C LYS A 173 -22.46 -1.67 3.26
N GLU A 174 -23.67 -1.12 3.34
CA GLU A 174 -24.23 -0.20 2.34
C GLU A 174 -24.50 1.18 2.97
N PRO A 175 -23.44 1.92 3.31
CA PRO A 175 -23.58 3.22 3.95
C PRO A 175 -24.31 4.20 3.03
N LYS A 176 -24.98 5.20 3.63
CA LYS A 176 -25.61 6.30 2.87
C LYS A 176 -24.59 7.09 2.07
N SER A 177 -23.39 7.21 2.61
CA SER A 177 -22.25 7.84 1.96
C SER A 177 -20.94 7.33 2.52
N THR A 178 -19.91 7.22 1.69
CA THR A 178 -18.53 7.00 2.11
C THR A 178 -17.66 8.12 1.59
N GLU A 179 -16.99 8.82 2.50
CA GLU A 179 -16.01 9.84 2.16
C GLU A 179 -14.63 9.21 2.02
N PHE A 180 -13.91 9.57 0.97
CA PHE A 180 -12.53 9.14 0.70
C PHE A 180 -11.61 10.36 0.71
N LYS A 181 -10.47 10.25 1.39
CA LYS A 181 -9.51 11.35 1.51
C LYS A 181 -8.10 10.89 1.18
N LEU A 182 -7.41 11.71 0.40
CA LEU A 182 -6.00 11.58 0.08
C LEU A 182 -5.19 12.47 1.03
N TRP A 183 -4.23 11.86 1.72
CA TRP A 183 -3.39 12.53 2.69
C TRP A 183 -1.91 12.40 2.34
N VAL A 184 -1.15 13.46 2.64
CA VAL A 184 0.31 13.44 2.56
C VAL A 184 0.92 14.07 3.81
N ALA A 185 1.92 13.43 4.39
CA ALA A 185 2.69 13.96 5.53
C ALA A 185 4.16 14.12 5.16
N ASP A 186 4.75 15.28 5.46
CA ASP A 186 6.17 15.57 5.22
C ASP A 186 7.00 15.22 6.45
N ARG A 187 7.78 14.13 6.34
CA ARG A 187 8.52 13.59 7.48
C ARG A 187 9.86 14.25 7.70
N ASP A 188 10.44 14.88 6.67
CA ASP A 188 11.66 15.68 6.83
C ASP A 188 11.40 16.95 7.65
N ASN A 189 10.22 17.55 7.50
CA ASN A 189 9.80 18.72 8.27
C ASN A 189 8.99 18.37 9.55
N GLY A 190 8.75 17.08 9.80
CA GLY A 190 7.96 16.63 10.96
C GLY A 190 6.49 17.05 10.92
N TYR A 191 5.94 17.29 9.73
CA TYR A 191 4.54 17.68 9.57
C TYR A 191 3.61 16.47 9.64
N GLU A 192 2.45 16.71 10.25
CA GLU A 192 1.36 15.73 10.24
C GLU A 192 0.68 15.66 8.87
N PHE A 193 -0.15 14.62 8.71
CA PHE A 193 -0.94 14.42 7.49
C PHE A 193 -1.78 15.65 7.15
N GLN A 194 -1.60 16.15 5.94
CA GLN A 194 -2.38 17.23 5.36
C GLN A 194 -3.27 16.68 4.25
N LEU A 195 -4.54 17.10 4.27
CA LEU A 195 -5.51 16.74 3.24
C LEU A 195 -5.06 17.32 1.89
N LYS A 196 -5.05 16.49 0.85
CA LYS A 196 -4.68 16.87 -0.52
C LYS A 196 -5.82 16.78 -1.50
N HIS A 197 -6.77 15.87 -1.29
CA HIS A 197 -8.01 15.78 -2.05
C HIS A 197 -9.06 14.97 -1.27
N GLU A 198 -10.35 15.22 -1.50
CA GLU A 198 -11.45 14.41 -0.96
C GLU A 198 -12.55 14.17 -2.01
N LYS A 199 -13.23 13.03 -1.89
CA LYS A 199 -14.38 12.64 -2.73
C LYS A 199 -15.39 11.86 -1.88
N GLY A 200 -16.63 11.82 -2.32
CA GLY A 200 -17.66 11.00 -1.70
C GLY A 200 -18.28 10.04 -2.71
N VAL A 201 -18.70 8.87 -2.22
CA VAL A 201 -19.59 7.94 -2.91
C VAL A 201 -20.89 7.90 -2.13
N SER A 202 -22.03 8.15 -2.77
CA SER A 202 -23.34 8.01 -2.12
C SER A 202 -23.89 6.60 -2.32
N LYS A 203 -24.89 6.20 -1.52
CA LYS A 203 -25.50 4.88 -1.66
C LYS A 203 -26.02 4.64 -3.08
N GLY A 204 -25.57 3.53 -3.69
CA GLY A 204 -25.94 3.14 -5.06
C GLY A 204 -25.15 3.84 -6.17
N ASP A 205 -24.23 4.75 -5.83
CA ASP A 205 -23.29 5.32 -6.78
C ASP A 205 -22.03 4.44 -6.88
N SER A 206 -21.37 4.51 -8.03
CA SER A 206 -20.05 3.89 -8.22
C SER A 206 -18.93 4.77 -7.69
N GLY A 207 -17.78 4.15 -7.40
CA GLY A 207 -16.52 4.84 -7.25
C GLY A 207 -16.12 5.71 -8.45
N GLY A 208 -14.97 6.36 -8.32
CA GLY A 208 -14.44 7.24 -9.36
C GLY A 208 -12.92 7.32 -9.36
N GLN A 209 -12.40 7.99 -10.37
CA GLN A 209 -10.99 8.33 -10.50
C GLN A 209 -10.85 9.85 -10.59
N HIS A 210 -9.90 10.40 -9.84
CA HIS A 210 -9.46 11.77 -10.01
C HIS A 210 -8.12 11.78 -10.74
N LEU A 211 -8.02 12.63 -11.76
CA LEU A 211 -6.80 12.88 -12.51
C LEU A 211 -6.25 14.25 -12.14
N PHE A 212 -4.95 14.32 -11.86
CA PHE A 212 -4.26 15.57 -11.58
C PHE A 212 -3.73 16.19 -12.86
N PHE A 213 -4.14 17.43 -13.14
CA PHE A 213 -3.58 18.26 -14.22
C PHE A 213 -3.50 19.71 -13.72
N PRO A 214 -2.32 20.19 -13.26
CA PRO A 214 -1.01 19.52 -13.26
C PRO A 214 -0.88 18.38 -12.25
N TYR A 215 0.11 17.49 -12.45
CA TYR A 215 0.43 16.41 -11.50
C TYR A 215 0.80 16.97 -10.12
N MET A 216 0.39 16.24 -9.07
CA MET A 216 0.72 16.60 -7.69
C MET A 216 2.13 16.12 -7.35
N LYS A 217 3.05 17.07 -7.15
CA LYS A 217 4.41 16.79 -6.68
C LYS A 217 4.41 16.42 -5.20
N ILE A 218 5.13 15.35 -4.86
CA ILE A 218 5.32 14.84 -3.51
C ILE A 218 6.82 14.53 -3.35
N ASN A 219 7.46 15.17 -2.38
CA ASN A 219 8.91 15.05 -2.17
C ASN A 219 9.28 13.71 -1.51
N ALA A 220 10.58 13.38 -1.55
CA ALA A 220 11.15 12.27 -0.80
C ALA A 220 10.71 12.26 0.68
N LYS A 221 10.59 11.06 1.25
CA LYS A 221 10.20 10.77 2.64
C LYS A 221 8.79 11.22 3.04
N ASN A 222 7.99 11.70 2.10
CA ASN A 222 6.60 11.99 2.37
C ASN A 222 5.78 10.69 2.36
N ASP A 223 5.00 10.50 3.42
CA ASP A 223 4.03 9.40 3.50
C ASP A 223 2.74 9.81 2.78
N ILE A 224 2.16 8.88 2.02
CA ILE A 224 0.93 9.01 1.24
C ILE A 224 -0.04 7.94 1.73
N LYS A 225 -1.29 8.31 1.98
CA LYS A 225 -2.35 7.35 2.30
C LYS A 225 -3.71 7.77 1.77
N LEU A 226 -4.56 6.77 1.50
CA LEU A 226 -6.00 6.93 1.35
C LEU A 226 -6.72 6.47 2.61
N THR A 227 -7.68 7.27 3.07
CA THR A 227 -8.63 6.90 4.11
C THR A 227 -10.04 6.83 3.56
N ALA A 228 -10.91 6.08 4.23
CA ALA A 228 -12.35 6.15 4.01
C ALA A 228 -13.13 6.27 5.32
N SER A 229 -14.29 6.93 5.23
CA SER A 229 -15.15 7.27 6.37
C SER A 229 -16.62 7.06 5.97
N PRO A 230 -17.21 5.90 6.25
CA PRO A 230 -18.60 5.62 5.93
C PRO A 230 -19.56 6.24 6.95
N ASN A 231 -20.75 6.56 6.48
CA ASN A 231 -21.85 7.07 7.29
C ASN A 231 -23.06 6.14 7.20
N SER A 232 -23.70 5.92 8.35
CA SER A 232 -24.90 5.11 8.60
C SER A 232 -24.69 3.63 8.78
N GLU A 233 -23.81 3.00 8.01
CA GLU A 233 -23.49 1.57 8.11
C GLU A 233 -21.98 1.40 7.91
N ASP A 234 -21.47 0.19 8.17
CA ASP A 234 -20.07 -0.16 7.89
C ASP A 234 -19.82 -0.16 6.37
N ALA A 235 -18.56 -0.23 5.93
CA ALA A 235 -18.24 -0.25 4.51
C ALA A 235 -17.10 -1.21 4.17
N SER A 236 -17.20 -1.78 2.97
CA SER A 236 -16.08 -2.40 2.27
C SER A 236 -15.65 -1.48 1.14
N VAL A 237 -14.36 -1.16 1.06
CA VAL A 237 -13.85 -0.17 0.12
C VAL A 237 -12.55 -0.58 -0.54
N HIS A 238 -12.32 -0.03 -1.72
CA HIS A 238 -11.06 -0.10 -2.46
C HIS A 238 -10.55 1.30 -2.78
N GLY A 239 -9.25 1.42 -2.99
CA GLY A 239 -8.66 2.66 -3.45
C GLY A 239 -7.21 2.49 -3.84
N GLY A 240 -6.67 3.49 -4.52
CA GLY A 240 -5.30 3.44 -4.98
C GLY A 240 -4.87 4.72 -5.67
N PHE A 241 -3.61 4.77 -6.07
CA PHE A 241 -3.03 5.92 -6.76
C PHE A 241 -1.86 5.52 -7.65
N ASP A 242 -1.61 6.37 -8.64
CA ASP A 242 -0.60 6.16 -9.67
C ASP A 242 0.45 7.26 -9.57
N LEU A 243 1.71 6.86 -9.41
CA LEU A 243 2.85 7.75 -9.28
C LEU A 243 3.81 7.55 -10.43
N ILE A 244 4.39 8.64 -10.90
CA ILE A 244 5.66 8.65 -11.61
C ILE A 244 6.74 9.04 -10.59
N LEU A 245 7.79 8.26 -10.47
CA LEU A 245 8.95 8.58 -9.64
C LEU A 245 10.08 9.07 -10.54
N VAL A 246 10.75 10.14 -10.12
CA VAL A 246 11.91 10.71 -10.79
C VAL A 246 13.06 10.75 -9.80
N ASP A 247 14.23 10.28 -10.22
CA ASP A 247 15.48 10.37 -9.45
C ASP A 247 15.91 11.84 -9.33
N ASP A 248 16.32 12.25 -8.12
CA ASP A 248 16.79 13.61 -7.82
C ASP A 248 18.24 13.87 -8.27
#